data_AF-A0A453G5P1-F1
#
_entry.id   AF-A0A453G5P1-F1
#
_cell.length_a   1.000
_cell.length_b   1.000
_cell.length_c   1.000
_cell.angle_alpha   90.00
_cell.angle_beta   90.00
_cell.angle_gamma   90.00
#
_symmetry.space_group_name_H-M   'P 1'
#
loop_
_entity.id
_entity.type
_entity.pdbx_description
1 polymer ?
#
loop_
_entity_poly.entity_id
_entity_poly.type
_entity_poly.pdbx_seq_one_letter_code
_entity_poly.pdbx_strand_id
1 'polypeptide(L)'
;MADDTKFLLLFLLLNSSTLCFSTEQDIQCLKSVQQSVTDPNGVLKSSWNFENNTVAFICRFTGVECWHPDEDRVLSLRLGNLGLEGPFPRGLQYCTSMMNLDLSNNNFEGPIPANISREVPYLTSLDLSYNSFSGSIPQNISNMTYLNVLSLQHNQFIGEIPRKFNLLTRLSEFNVAENLLSGPIPSLLAVRFSASNFAGNQGLCGSPLDDCPPSKRRWRPVRIRLHKLNNQSSIGAAVGFVVGFVAAFYFPHCFVCSERLRAYVVRI
;
A
#
# COMPACT_ATOMS: atom_id res chain seq x y z
N MET A 1 33.50 42.52 -26.47
CA MET A 1 33.24 42.77 -25.02
C MET A 1 31.78 43.17 -24.77
N ALA A 2 30.81 42.59 -25.51
CA ALA A 2 29.39 42.96 -25.44
C ALA A 2 28.46 41.73 -25.39
N ASP A 3 28.99 40.59 -24.94
CA ASP A 3 28.26 39.30 -24.91
C ASP A 3 28.00 38.79 -23.48
N ASP A 4 28.82 39.20 -22.52
CA ASP A 4 28.71 38.73 -21.12
C ASP A 4 27.54 39.39 -20.34
N THR A 5 27.11 40.58 -20.73
CA THR A 5 25.98 41.27 -20.06
C THR A 5 24.62 40.66 -20.41
N LYS A 6 24.46 40.10 -21.62
CA LYS A 6 23.22 39.42 -22.02
C LYS A 6 23.04 38.09 -21.28
N PHE A 7 24.11 37.35 -21.03
CA PHE A 7 24.07 36.10 -20.28
C PHE A 7 23.75 36.34 -18.80
N LEU A 8 24.35 37.37 -18.18
CA LEU A 8 24.02 37.77 -16.81
C LEU A 8 22.57 38.28 -16.67
N LEU A 9 22.07 39.06 -17.62
CA LEU A 9 20.67 39.47 -17.67
C LEU A 9 19.71 38.27 -17.86
N LEU A 10 20.06 37.30 -18.71
CA LEU A 10 19.26 36.09 -18.91
C LEU A 10 19.23 35.22 -17.65
N PHE A 11 20.36 35.08 -16.94
CA PHE A 11 20.43 34.38 -15.65
C PHE A 11 19.68 35.11 -14.53
N LEU A 12 19.68 36.44 -14.50
CA LEU A 12 18.90 37.22 -13.55
C LEU A 12 17.39 37.15 -13.84
N LEU A 13 16.98 37.09 -15.12
CA LEU A 13 15.59 36.91 -15.57
C LEU A 13 15.08 35.46 -15.34
N LEU A 14 15.97 34.46 -15.42
CA LEU A 14 15.66 33.05 -15.12
C LEU A 14 15.53 32.77 -13.61
N ASN A 15 16.23 33.53 -12.76
CA ASN A 15 16.10 33.41 -11.31
C ASN A 15 14.88 34.16 -10.74
N SER A 16 14.37 35.18 -11.44
CA SER A 16 13.14 35.87 -11.05
C SER A 16 11.86 35.16 -11.51
N SER A 17 11.96 34.23 -12.46
CA SER A 17 10.83 33.42 -12.94
C SER A 17 10.59 32.14 -12.13
N THR A 18 11.57 31.65 -11.37
CA THR A 18 11.41 30.47 -10.49
C THR A 18 10.59 30.79 -9.23
N LEU A 19 10.75 31.99 -8.66
CA LEU A 19 9.93 32.47 -7.53
C LEU A 19 8.45 32.64 -7.91
N CYS A 20 8.18 33.18 -9.10
CA CYS A 20 6.81 33.42 -9.56
C CYS A 20 6.06 32.14 -9.96
N PHE A 21 6.78 31.08 -10.36
CA PHE A 21 6.16 29.81 -10.75
C PHE A 21 5.72 28.96 -9.54
N SER A 22 6.46 29.04 -8.43
CA SER A 22 6.13 28.29 -7.21
C SER A 22 4.82 28.76 -6.56
N THR A 23 4.58 30.08 -6.51
CA THR A 23 3.38 30.66 -5.91
C THR A 23 2.11 30.33 -6.69
N GLU A 24 2.18 30.27 -8.02
CA GLU A 24 1.03 29.88 -8.86
C GLU A 24 0.62 28.40 -8.62
N GLN A 25 1.60 27.53 -8.36
CA GLN A 25 1.36 26.12 -8.07
C GLN A 25 0.69 25.91 -6.72
N ASP A 26 1.15 26.59 -5.67
CA ASP A 26 0.53 26.51 -4.34
C ASP A 26 -0.92 27.05 -4.37
N ILE A 27 -1.19 28.13 -5.12
CA ILE A 27 -2.57 28.61 -5.34
C ILE A 27 -3.41 27.55 -6.08
N GLN A 28 -2.85 26.91 -7.12
CA GLN A 28 -3.54 25.82 -7.84
C GLN A 28 -3.79 24.60 -6.93
N CYS A 29 -2.86 24.30 -6.02
CA CYS A 29 -3.02 23.24 -5.02
C CYS A 29 -4.26 23.50 -4.17
N LEU A 30 -4.35 24.68 -3.55
CA LEU A 30 -5.46 25.03 -2.66
C LEU A 30 -6.79 25.08 -3.42
N LYS A 31 -6.82 25.62 -4.65
CA LYS A 31 -8.03 25.56 -5.50
C LYS A 31 -8.48 24.13 -5.75
N SER A 32 -7.54 23.24 -6.07
CA SER A 32 -7.82 21.82 -6.34
C SER A 32 -8.32 21.10 -5.08
N VAL A 33 -7.70 21.39 -3.92
CA VAL A 33 -8.13 20.84 -2.63
C VAL A 33 -9.56 21.28 -2.32
N GLN A 34 -9.86 22.59 -2.38
CA GLN A 34 -11.19 23.14 -2.12
C GLN A 34 -12.26 22.54 -3.04
N GLN A 35 -11.93 22.26 -4.31
CA GLN A 35 -12.85 21.64 -5.27
C GLN A 35 -13.05 20.14 -5.04
N SER A 36 -12.08 19.46 -4.43
CA SER A 36 -12.09 18.01 -4.24
C SER A 36 -12.74 17.55 -2.94
N VAL A 37 -12.73 18.41 -1.92
CA VAL A 37 -13.25 18.13 -0.58
C VAL A 37 -14.71 18.55 -0.47
N THR A 38 -15.52 17.75 0.21
CA THR A 38 -16.88 18.16 0.58
C THR A 38 -16.80 18.94 1.89
N ASP A 39 -17.30 20.18 1.87
CA ASP A 39 -17.25 21.12 3.00
C ASP A 39 -18.69 21.53 3.40
N PRO A 40 -19.42 20.68 4.14
CA PRO A 40 -20.83 20.91 4.49
C PRO A 40 -21.03 22.19 5.31
N ASN A 41 -20.05 22.51 6.15
CA ASN A 41 -20.08 23.66 7.05
C ASN A 41 -19.56 24.96 6.39
N GLY A 42 -19.05 24.88 5.16
CA GLY A 42 -18.52 26.02 4.42
C GLY A 42 -17.26 26.64 5.06
N VAL A 43 -16.50 25.88 5.85
CA VAL A 43 -15.32 26.40 6.57
C VAL A 43 -14.24 26.83 5.58
N LEU A 44 -13.93 25.99 4.60
CA LEU A 44 -12.94 26.31 3.56
C LEU A 44 -13.50 27.34 2.61
N LYS A 45 -14.76 27.21 2.20
CA LYS A 45 -15.38 28.16 1.28
C LYS A 45 -15.48 29.58 1.85
N SER A 46 -15.68 29.73 3.15
CA SER A 46 -15.78 31.04 3.80
C SER A 46 -14.43 31.73 3.97
N SER A 47 -13.34 30.98 4.08
CA SER A 47 -11.98 31.51 4.31
C SER A 47 -11.13 31.60 3.03
N TRP A 48 -11.18 30.58 2.18
CA TRP A 48 -10.29 30.44 1.02
C TRP A 48 -10.86 31.23 -0.17
N ASN A 49 -10.59 32.53 -0.18
CA ASN A 49 -10.97 33.43 -1.25
C ASN A 49 -9.77 33.71 -2.19
N PHE A 50 -9.91 33.28 -3.44
CA PHE A 50 -8.89 33.39 -4.48
C PHE A 50 -9.00 34.62 -5.39
N GLU A 51 -9.87 35.59 -5.07
CA GLU A 51 -10.01 36.84 -5.81
C GLU A 51 -8.97 37.90 -5.39
N ASN A 52 -8.28 37.68 -4.27
CA ASN A 52 -7.28 38.61 -3.75
C ASN A 52 -5.89 38.32 -4.34
N ASN A 53 -5.19 39.36 -4.79
CA ASN A 53 -3.84 39.28 -5.36
C ASN A 53 -2.78 39.96 -4.48
N THR A 54 -3.07 40.23 -3.19
CA THR A 54 -2.03 40.69 -2.26
C THR A 54 -1.00 39.60 -2.01
N VAL A 55 0.27 39.96 -1.83
CA VAL A 55 1.34 39.01 -1.48
C VAL A 55 0.95 38.16 -0.26
N ALA A 56 1.23 36.86 -0.32
CA ALA A 56 1.03 35.91 0.79
C ALA A 56 -0.43 35.81 1.28
N PHE A 57 -1.40 36.12 0.42
CA PHE A 57 -2.80 36.11 0.82
C PHE A 57 -3.29 34.70 1.19
N ILE A 58 -2.74 33.65 0.57
CA ILE A 58 -3.15 32.27 0.89
C ILE A 58 -2.70 31.85 2.29
N CYS A 59 -1.67 32.49 2.84
CA CYS A 59 -1.17 32.23 4.19
C CYS A 59 -2.13 32.69 5.29
N ARG A 60 -3.19 33.43 4.93
CA ARG A 60 -4.27 33.85 5.83
C ARG A 60 -5.45 32.89 5.83
N PHE A 61 -5.44 31.89 4.95
CA PHE A 61 -6.50 30.92 4.85
C PHE A 61 -6.51 30.00 6.07
N THR A 62 -7.71 29.63 6.50
CA THR A 62 -7.91 28.68 7.59
C THR A 62 -7.16 27.39 7.29
N GLY A 63 -6.28 26.99 8.20
CA GLY A 63 -5.52 25.75 8.11
C GLY A 63 -4.32 25.80 7.15
N VAL A 64 -3.97 26.96 6.57
CA VAL A 64 -2.76 27.09 5.74
C VAL A 64 -1.65 27.76 6.55
N GLU A 65 -0.50 27.11 6.63
CA GLU A 65 0.73 27.74 7.12
C GLU A 65 1.76 27.79 6.01
N CYS A 66 2.41 28.94 5.85
CA CYS A 66 3.43 29.16 4.83
C CYS A 66 4.84 29.10 5.43
N TRP A 67 5.82 28.86 4.57
CA TRP A 67 7.24 28.89 4.93
C TRP A 67 7.72 30.26 5.41
N HIS A 68 7.18 31.32 4.82
CA HIS A 68 7.46 32.70 5.17
C HIS A 68 6.13 33.48 5.10
N PRO A 69 5.87 34.43 6.02
CA PRO A 69 4.63 35.21 6.01
C PRO A 69 4.44 36.10 4.77
N ASP A 70 5.49 36.29 3.98
CA ASP A 70 5.50 37.14 2.77
C ASP A 70 5.64 36.33 1.46
N GLU A 71 5.48 35.01 1.51
CA GLU A 71 5.54 34.14 0.33
C GLU A 71 4.35 33.18 0.30
N ASP A 72 3.65 33.10 -0.84
CA ASP A 72 2.58 32.13 -1.09
C ASP A 72 3.14 30.71 -1.32
N ARG A 73 3.86 30.18 -0.32
CA ARG A 73 4.53 28.87 -0.36
C ARG A 73 4.08 28.02 0.82
N VAL A 74 3.24 27.02 0.57
CA VAL A 74 2.62 26.22 1.62
C VAL A 74 3.67 25.33 2.28
N LEU A 75 3.76 25.45 3.61
CA LEU A 75 4.53 24.57 4.48
C LEU A 75 3.65 23.45 5.04
N SER A 76 2.45 23.80 5.50
CA SER A 76 1.58 22.91 6.27
C SER A 76 0.11 23.16 5.93
N LEU A 77 -0.63 22.06 5.74
CA LEU A 77 -2.09 22.08 5.70
C LEU A 77 -2.63 21.40 6.96
N ARG A 78 -3.21 22.20 7.85
CA ARG A 78 -3.90 21.79 9.08
C ARG A 78 -5.40 21.90 8.91
N LEU A 79 -5.98 20.86 8.35
CA LEU A 79 -7.41 20.76 8.08
C LEU A 79 -8.11 19.83 9.07
N GLY A 80 -7.53 19.62 10.24
CA GLY A 80 -8.08 18.74 11.27
C GLY A 80 -9.30 19.35 11.99
N ASN A 81 -10.26 18.50 12.38
CA ASN A 81 -11.46 18.90 13.13
C ASN A 81 -12.29 20.00 12.45
N LEU A 82 -12.47 19.90 11.13
CA LEU A 82 -13.24 20.86 10.33
C LEU A 82 -14.59 20.30 9.85
N GLY A 83 -14.88 19.02 10.13
CA GLY A 83 -16.08 18.34 9.64
C GLY A 83 -16.08 18.17 8.13
N LEU A 84 -14.89 18.01 7.53
CA LEU A 84 -14.73 17.80 6.09
C LEU A 84 -15.06 16.36 5.72
N GLU A 85 -15.60 16.19 4.51
CA GLU A 85 -16.10 14.92 3.99
C GLU A 85 -15.49 14.59 2.62
N GLY A 86 -15.72 13.36 2.17
CA GLY A 86 -15.36 12.88 0.84
C GLY A 86 -14.04 12.11 0.82
N PRO A 87 -13.46 11.86 -0.37
CA PRO A 87 -12.23 11.10 -0.49
C PRO A 87 -11.01 11.92 -0.06
N PHE A 88 -9.84 11.27 -0.05
CA PHE A 88 -8.56 11.96 0.09
C PHE A 88 -8.44 13.15 -0.88
N PRO A 89 -8.05 14.36 -0.42
CA PRO A 89 -8.00 15.56 -1.24
C PRO A 89 -7.13 15.43 -2.48
N ARG A 90 -7.58 15.98 -3.60
CA ARG A 90 -6.84 15.97 -4.88
C ARG A 90 -6.06 17.25 -5.09
N GLY A 91 -5.02 17.17 -5.92
CA GLY A 91 -4.21 18.32 -6.31
C GLY A 91 -3.10 18.69 -5.34
N LEU A 92 -2.87 17.87 -4.29
CA LEU A 92 -1.77 18.06 -3.34
C LEU A 92 -0.38 18.00 -4.02
N GLN A 93 -0.29 17.37 -5.19
CA GLN A 93 0.91 17.39 -6.06
C GLN A 93 1.37 18.78 -6.50
N TYR A 94 0.50 19.80 -6.43
CA TYR A 94 0.85 21.18 -6.75
C TYR A 94 1.45 21.92 -5.53
N CYS A 95 1.24 21.42 -4.30
CA CYS A 95 1.87 21.96 -3.09
C CYS A 95 3.33 21.46 -2.98
N THR A 96 4.20 21.94 -3.86
CA THR A 96 5.54 21.35 -4.09
C THR A 96 6.48 21.39 -2.88
N SER A 97 6.26 22.31 -1.94
CA SER A 97 7.10 22.52 -0.76
C SER A 97 6.46 22.07 0.57
N MET A 98 5.29 21.42 0.53
CA MET A 98 4.56 21.05 1.73
C MET A 98 5.25 19.93 2.51
N MET A 99 5.37 20.12 3.82
CA MET A 99 6.02 19.18 4.75
C MET A 99 5.06 18.57 5.77
N ASN A 100 3.87 19.13 5.96
CA ASN A 100 2.91 18.68 6.96
C ASN A 100 1.51 18.63 6.35
N LEU A 101 0.84 17.49 6.51
CA LEU A 101 -0.56 17.31 6.14
C LEU A 101 -1.30 16.69 7.33
N ASP A 102 -2.22 17.46 7.90
CA ASP A 102 -3.12 17.04 8.96
C ASP A 102 -4.56 17.13 8.46
N LEU A 103 -5.18 15.96 8.27
CA LEU A 103 -6.58 15.77 7.92
C LEU A 103 -7.36 15.12 9.08
N SER A 104 -6.79 15.09 10.29
CA SER A 104 -7.30 14.32 11.40
C SER A 104 -8.68 14.77 11.87
N ASN A 105 -9.45 13.90 12.52
CA ASN A 105 -10.75 14.25 13.11
C ASN A 105 -11.72 14.85 12.09
N ASN A 106 -11.91 14.16 10.96
CA ASN A 106 -12.87 14.53 9.93
C ASN A 106 -13.68 13.29 9.51
N ASN A 107 -14.45 13.42 8.44
CA ASN A 107 -15.29 12.39 7.88
C ASN A 107 -14.78 11.95 6.49
N PHE A 108 -13.46 11.98 6.27
CA PHE A 108 -12.88 11.50 5.01
C PHE A 108 -13.04 9.99 4.89
N GLU A 109 -13.29 9.51 3.67
CA GLU A 109 -13.58 8.11 3.36
C GLU A 109 -12.78 7.59 2.16
N GLY A 110 -12.96 6.30 1.86
CA GLY A 110 -12.27 5.64 0.75
C GLY A 110 -10.77 5.39 1.01
N PRO A 111 -10.03 4.95 -0.01
CA PRO A 111 -8.63 4.58 0.15
C PRO A 111 -7.68 5.77 0.08
N ILE A 112 -6.52 5.64 0.74
CA ILE A 112 -5.37 6.50 0.49
C ILE A 112 -4.88 6.25 -0.96
N PRO A 113 -4.59 7.29 -1.76
CA PRO A 113 -4.07 7.13 -3.11
C PRO A 113 -2.81 6.25 -3.17
N ALA A 114 -2.78 5.27 -4.07
CA ALA A 114 -1.64 4.35 -4.21
C ALA A 114 -0.33 5.06 -4.56
N ASN A 115 -0.42 6.24 -5.17
CA ASN A 115 0.66 7.11 -5.61
C ASN A 115 0.93 8.28 -4.64
N ILE A 116 0.46 8.24 -3.39
CA ILE A 116 0.63 9.33 -2.41
C ILE A 116 2.09 9.80 -2.29
N SER A 117 3.07 8.89 -2.38
CA SER A 117 4.49 9.25 -2.32
C SER A 117 4.98 10.11 -3.48
N ARG A 118 4.23 10.16 -4.59
CA ARG A 118 4.51 11.05 -5.73
C ARG A 118 3.75 12.37 -5.63
N GLU A 119 2.58 12.35 -4.99
CA GLU A 119 1.78 13.56 -4.78
C GLU A 119 2.39 14.44 -3.70
N VAL A 120 2.92 13.85 -2.63
CA VAL A 120 3.43 14.62 -1.48
C VAL A 120 4.80 14.08 -1.01
N PRO A 121 5.84 14.14 -1.87
CA PRO A 121 7.12 13.43 -1.67
C PRO A 121 7.94 13.93 -0.48
N TYR A 122 7.72 15.17 -0.04
CA TYR A 122 8.53 15.84 1.00
C TYR A 122 7.87 15.87 2.38
N LEU A 123 6.74 15.18 2.57
CA LEU A 123 6.08 15.15 3.87
C LEU A 123 6.99 14.57 4.96
N THR A 124 6.99 15.29 6.07
CA THR A 124 7.59 14.92 7.34
C THR A 124 6.53 14.49 8.37
N SER A 125 5.29 14.97 8.21
CA SER A 125 4.16 14.57 9.04
C SER A 125 2.93 14.31 8.16
N LEU A 126 2.32 13.15 8.37
CA LEU A 126 1.04 12.77 7.77
C LEU A 126 0.12 12.26 8.89
N ASP A 127 -0.90 13.06 9.21
CA ASP A 127 -1.95 12.69 10.17
C ASP A 127 -3.29 12.54 9.45
N LEU A 128 -3.78 11.30 9.39
CA LEU A 128 -5.06 10.92 8.83
C LEU A 128 -5.98 10.29 9.90
N SER A 129 -5.63 10.46 11.18
CA SER A 129 -6.32 9.78 12.27
C SER A 129 -7.76 10.25 12.46
N TYR A 130 -8.60 9.43 13.08
CA TYR A 130 -10.00 9.76 13.37
C TYR A 130 -10.76 10.17 12.11
N ASN A 131 -10.81 9.25 11.15
CA ASN A 131 -11.54 9.39 9.89
C ASN A 131 -12.23 8.06 9.55
N SER A 132 -12.79 7.95 8.34
CA SER A 132 -13.38 6.72 7.79
C SER A 132 -12.59 6.19 6.59
N PHE A 133 -11.27 6.43 6.53
CA PHE A 133 -10.44 5.88 5.46
C PHE A 133 -10.45 4.35 5.50
N SER A 134 -10.49 3.72 4.33
CA SER A 134 -10.66 2.27 4.17
C SER A 134 -9.69 1.67 3.15
N GLY A 135 -9.77 0.37 2.92
CA GLY A 135 -8.85 -0.34 2.03
C GLY A 135 -7.49 -0.62 2.68
N SER A 136 -6.52 -1.07 1.88
CA SER A 136 -5.18 -1.39 2.37
C SER A 136 -4.29 -0.16 2.46
N ILE A 137 -3.44 -0.10 3.47
CA ILE A 137 -2.39 0.93 3.58
C ILE A 137 -1.44 0.81 2.35
N PRO A 138 -1.30 1.86 1.52
CA PRO A 138 -0.45 1.81 0.34
C PRO A 138 1.00 1.54 0.69
N GLN A 139 1.59 0.52 0.05
CA GLN A 139 3.00 0.20 0.25
C GLN A 139 3.93 1.36 -0.13
N ASN A 140 3.53 2.20 -1.08
CA ASN A 140 4.32 3.33 -1.58
C ASN A 140 4.60 4.40 -0.52
N ILE A 141 3.88 4.44 0.60
CA ILE A 141 4.24 5.30 1.74
C ILE A 141 5.68 5.01 2.20
N SER A 142 6.20 3.79 2.00
CA SER A 142 7.61 3.48 2.28
C SER A 142 8.63 4.30 1.49
N ASN A 143 8.22 4.96 0.41
CA ASN A 143 9.07 5.82 -0.40
C ASN A 143 9.14 7.27 0.13
N MET A 144 8.32 7.62 1.12
CA MET A 144 8.31 8.94 1.76
C MET A 144 9.39 8.98 2.86
N THR A 145 10.66 8.95 2.46
CA THR A 145 11.80 8.73 3.36
C THR A 145 12.06 9.87 4.36
N TYR A 146 11.40 11.03 4.18
CA TYR A 146 11.45 12.17 5.08
C TYR A 146 10.43 12.09 6.23
N LEU A 147 9.53 11.10 6.22
CA LEU A 147 8.42 10.99 7.16
C LEU A 147 8.92 10.68 8.58
N ASN A 148 8.56 11.56 9.52
CA ASN A 148 8.81 11.44 10.95
C ASN A 148 7.54 11.03 11.71
N VAL A 149 6.38 11.51 11.27
CA VAL A 149 5.08 11.23 11.91
C VAL A 149 4.15 10.58 10.90
N LEU A 150 3.59 9.42 11.26
CA LEU A 150 2.54 8.74 10.51
C LEU A 150 1.43 8.27 11.46
N SER A 151 0.31 8.98 11.45
CA SER A 151 -0.85 8.67 12.28
C SER A 151 -2.03 8.25 11.41
N LEU A 152 -2.45 7.00 11.56
CA LEU A 152 -3.54 6.35 10.82
C LEU A 152 -4.60 5.77 11.77
N GLN A 153 -4.48 6.03 13.07
CA GLN A 153 -5.35 5.45 14.10
C GLN A 153 -6.81 5.84 13.91
N HIS A 154 -7.74 5.02 14.41
CA HIS A 154 -9.18 5.26 14.31
C HIS A 154 -9.64 5.48 12.85
N ASN A 155 -9.47 4.43 12.05
CA ASN A 155 -9.93 4.35 10.66
C ASN A 155 -10.45 2.93 10.38
N GLN A 156 -10.69 2.61 9.11
CA GLN A 156 -11.20 1.32 8.65
C GLN A 156 -10.18 0.60 7.74
N PHE A 157 -8.88 0.80 7.97
CA PHE A 157 -7.84 0.16 7.17
C PHE A 157 -7.83 -1.36 7.37
N ILE A 158 -7.70 -2.10 6.26
CA ILE A 158 -7.67 -3.56 6.23
C ILE A 158 -6.33 -4.10 5.69
N GLY A 159 -6.12 -5.40 5.83
CA GLY A 159 -4.92 -6.07 5.30
C GLY A 159 -3.71 -5.95 6.23
N GLU A 160 -2.52 -6.16 5.69
CA GLU A 160 -1.27 -6.14 6.47
C GLU A 160 -0.64 -4.75 6.55
N ILE A 161 0.07 -4.47 7.65
CA ILE A 161 1.01 -3.34 7.69
C ILE A 161 2.13 -3.63 6.69
N PRO A 162 2.39 -2.76 5.68
CA PRO A 162 3.38 -3.06 4.66
C PRO A 162 4.78 -3.27 5.27
N ARG A 163 5.38 -4.44 5.05
CA ARG A 163 6.74 -4.75 5.55
C ARG A 163 7.80 -3.73 5.14
N LYS A 164 7.59 -3.04 4.01
CA LYS A 164 8.48 -1.97 3.53
C LYS A 164 8.48 -0.73 4.44
N PHE A 165 7.56 -0.60 5.39
CA PHE A 165 7.61 0.48 6.39
C PHE A 165 8.85 0.38 7.28
N ASN A 166 9.52 -0.77 7.32
CA ASN A 166 10.86 -0.89 7.92
C ASN A 166 11.91 0.04 7.25
N LEU A 167 11.66 0.53 6.02
CA LEU A 167 12.52 1.48 5.33
C LEU A 167 12.35 2.92 5.83
N LEU A 168 11.28 3.22 6.58
CA LEU A 168 11.00 4.53 7.13
C LEU A 168 11.79 4.76 8.42
N THR A 169 13.11 4.86 8.28
CA THR A 169 14.07 4.95 9.38
C THR A 169 13.92 6.23 10.21
N ARG A 170 13.31 7.28 9.65
CA ARG A 170 13.07 8.57 10.32
C ARG A 170 11.82 8.63 11.17
N LEU A 171 10.88 7.69 11.03
CA LEU A 171 9.62 7.71 11.79
C LEU A 171 9.88 7.74 13.30
N SER A 172 9.61 8.85 13.96
CA SER A 172 9.63 8.97 15.43
C SER A 172 8.26 8.67 16.04
N GLU A 173 7.19 8.89 15.28
CA GLU A 173 5.82 8.66 15.72
C GLU A 173 5.07 7.83 14.66
N PHE A 174 4.46 6.74 15.11
CA PHE A 174 3.71 5.83 14.26
C PHE A 174 2.51 5.31 15.04
N ASN A 175 1.31 5.41 14.48
CA ASN A 175 0.13 4.88 15.12
C ASN A 175 -0.88 4.35 14.10
N VAL A 176 -1.25 3.08 14.25
CA VAL A 176 -2.24 2.38 13.42
C VAL A 176 -3.31 1.70 14.28
N ALA A 177 -3.44 2.13 15.54
CA ALA A 177 -4.41 1.56 16.47
C ALA A 177 -5.84 1.75 15.96
N GLU A 178 -6.78 0.93 16.46
CA GLU A 178 -8.22 1.08 16.20
C GLU A 178 -8.53 1.08 14.69
N ASN A 179 -8.13 0.00 14.04
CA ASN A 179 -8.35 -0.29 12.62
C ASN A 179 -8.73 -1.77 12.45
N LEU A 180 -8.87 -2.23 11.20
CA LEU A 180 -9.21 -3.61 10.84
C LEU A 180 -7.99 -4.35 10.26
N LEU A 181 -6.77 -4.01 10.71
CA LEU A 181 -5.54 -4.59 10.20
C LEU A 181 -5.34 -6.03 10.68
N SER A 182 -4.56 -6.77 9.90
CA SER A 182 -4.33 -8.20 10.09
C SER A 182 -2.90 -8.62 9.80
N GLY A 183 -2.51 -9.80 10.29
CA GLY A 183 -1.20 -10.39 10.03
C GLY A 183 -0.10 -9.91 11.00
N PRO A 184 1.14 -10.35 10.75
CA PRO A 184 2.25 -10.09 11.67
C PRO A 184 2.70 -8.63 11.62
N ILE A 185 2.95 -8.03 12.79
CA ILE A 185 3.57 -6.71 12.90
C ILE A 185 5.02 -6.79 12.34
N PRO A 186 5.42 -5.88 11.42
CA PRO A 186 6.80 -5.82 10.94
C PRO A 186 7.79 -5.64 12.08
N SER A 187 8.79 -6.52 12.15
CA SER A 187 9.70 -6.63 13.31
C SER A 187 10.41 -5.34 13.71
N LEU A 188 10.76 -4.48 12.75
CA LEU A 188 11.40 -3.20 13.09
C LEU A 188 10.42 -2.21 13.73
N LEU A 189 9.17 -2.18 13.25
CA LEU A 189 8.12 -1.36 13.88
C LEU A 189 7.79 -1.87 15.27
N ALA A 190 7.74 -3.20 15.44
CA ALA A 190 7.46 -3.86 16.71
C ALA A 190 8.43 -3.48 17.84
N VAL A 191 9.71 -3.30 17.50
CA VAL A 191 10.74 -2.92 18.49
C VAL A 191 10.74 -1.41 18.76
N ARG A 192 10.31 -0.60 17.79
CA ARG A 192 10.37 0.87 17.87
C ARG A 192 9.15 1.50 18.52
N PHE A 193 7.99 0.87 18.39
CA PHE A 193 6.71 1.42 18.82
C PHE A 193 6.02 0.49 19.82
N SER A 194 5.24 1.08 20.73
CA SER A 194 4.62 0.36 21.83
C SER A 194 3.36 -0.40 21.40
N ALA A 195 2.87 -1.33 22.24
CA ALA A 195 1.64 -2.09 21.98
C ALA A 195 0.42 -1.20 21.70
N SER A 196 0.33 -0.03 22.35
CA SER A 196 -0.80 0.89 22.14
C SER A 196 -0.85 1.45 20.72
N ASN A 197 0.29 1.55 20.01
CA ASN A 197 0.33 2.00 18.62
C ASN A 197 -0.30 1.00 17.63
N PHE A 198 -0.58 -0.23 18.07
CA PHE A 198 -1.16 -1.32 17.28
C PHE A 198 -2.49 -1.85 17.85
N ALA A 199 -2.90 -1.38 19.02
CA ALA A 199 -4.08 -1.86 19.75
C ALA A 199 -5.37 -1.69 18.94
N GLY A 200 -6.45 -2.40 19.31
CA GLY A 200 -7.74 -2.30 18.61
C GLY A 200 -7.81 -3.02 17.26
N ASN A 201 -6.69 -3.56 16.74
CA ASN A 201 -6.67 -4.34 15.50
C ASN A 201 -6.78 -5.84 15.80
N GLN A 202 -7.98 -6.43 15.66
CA GLN A 202 -8.23 -7.83 16.03
C GLN A 202 -7.41 -8.86 15.23
N GLY A 203 -6.99 -8.52 14.01
CA GLY A 203 -6.22 -9.42 13.16
C GLY A 203 -4.71 -9.31 13.31
N LEU A 204 -4.20 -8.26 13.98
CA LEU A 204 -2.75 -8.05 14.15
C LEU A 204 -2.20 -8.99 15.21
N CYS A 205 -0.99 -9.45 14.98
CA CYS A 205 -0.31 -10.36 15.90
C CYS A 205 1.22 -10.23 15.82
N GLY A 206 1.89 -10.87 16.78
CA GLY A 206 3.32 -10.75 17.01
C GLY A 206 3.64 -9.56 17.93
N SER A 207 4.79 -9.64 18.60
CA SER A 207 5.31 -8.56 19.44
C SER A 207 5.16 -7.19 18.74
N PRO A 208 4.73 -6.13 19.44
CA PRO A 208 4.47 -6.03 20.89
C PRO A 208 3.09 -6.55 21.34
N LEU A 209 2.29 -7.13 20.45
CA LEU A 209 1.01 -7.78 20.78
C LEU A 209 1.21 -9.29 21.06
N ASP A 210 0.09 -10.01 21.19
CA ASP A 210 0.08 -11.46 21.35
C ASP A 210 0.69 -12.19 20.16
N ASP A 211 1.31 -13.33 20.41
CA ASP A 211 1.95 -14.14 19.37
C ASP A 211 0.98 -14.55 18.26
N CYS A 212 1.48 -14.56 17.03
CA CYS A 212 0.69 -14.99 15.89
C CYS A 212 0.27 -16.46 16.02
N PRO A 213 -1.01 -16.78 15.74
CA PRO A 213 -1.47 -18.16 15.76
C PRO A 213 -0.62 -18.99 14.80
N PRO A 214 -0.24 -20.22 15.18
CA PRO A 214 0.59 -21.06 14.35
C PRO A 214 -0.10 -21.26 13.01
N SER A 215 0.58 -20.85 11.93
CA SER A 215 0.11 -21.11 10.56
C SER A 215 -0.27 -22.59 10.48
N LYS A 216 -1.49 -22.92 10.02
CA LYS A 216 -1.89 -24.30 9.74
C LYS A 216 -0.94 -24.86 8.66
N ARG A 217 0.23 -25.36 9.06
CA ARG A 217 1.23 -25.89 8.14
C ARG A 217 0.65 -27.16 7.55
N ARG A 218 0.46 -27.10 6.23
CA ARG A 218 0.22 -28.20 5.30
C ARG A 218 1.16 -29.37 5.65
N TRP A 219 0.57 -30.53 5.89
CA TRP A 219 1.13 -31.89 6.08
C TRP A 219 2.65 -32.01 6.29
N ARG A 220 3.06 -32.50 7.47
CA ARG A 220 4.38 -33.10 7.65
C ARG A 220 4.43 -34.41 6.84
N PRO A 221 5.43 -34.67 5.98
CA PRO A 221 5.58 -35.99 5.40
C PRO A 221 5.88 -37.00 6.51
N VAL A 222 5.05 -38.01 6.63
CA VAL A 222 5.27 -39.15 7.52
C VAL A 222 6.54 -39.87 7.04
N ARG A 223 7.58 -39.93 7.87
CA ARG A 223 8.73 -40.81 7.63
C ARG A 223 8.26 -42.25 7.83
N ILE A 224 7.95 -42.94 6.74
CA ILE A 224 7.78 -44.40 6.79
C ILE A 224 9.18 -45.01 6.90
N ARG A 225 9.49 -45.66 8.03
CA ARG A 225 10.63 -46.56 8.12
C ARG A 225 10.29 -47.81 7.32
N LEU A 226 10.92 -47.99 6.15
CA LEU A 226 10.92 -49.30 5.50
C LEU A 226 11.73 -50.26 6.36
N HIS A 227 11.03 -51.12 7.10
CA HIS A 227 11.63 -52.34 7.61
C HIS A 227 11.95 -53.25 6.41
N LYS A 228 13.19 -53.71 6.36
CA LYS A 228 13.70 -54.66 5.37
C LYS A 228 12.95 -55.98 5.54
N LEU A 229 11.89 -56.20 4.76
CA LEU A 229 11.18 -57.48 4.72
C LEU A 229 12.01 -58.47 3.91
N ASN A 230 12.90 -59.17 4.59
CA ASN A 230 13.45 -60.41 4.09
C ASN A 230 12.46 -61.52 4.42
N ASN A 231 11.64 -61.94 3.46
CA ASN A 231 10.96 -63.22 3.51
C ASN A 231 10.60 -63.67 2.08
N GLN A 232 11.11 -64.85 1.71
CA GLN A 232 10.97 -65.47 0.39
C GLN A 232 9.52 -65.78 -0.02
N SER A 233 8.53 -65.59 0.86
CA SER A 233 7.11 -65.77 0.55
C SER A 233 6.49 -64.60 -0.24
N SER A 234 7.01 -63.38 -0.09
CA SER A 234 6.48 -62.17 -0.75
C SER A 234 6.80 -62.13 -2.25
N ILE A 235 7.92 -62.72 -2.65
CA ILE A 235 8.37 -62.80 -4.04
C ILE A 235 7.48 -63.80 -4.80
N GLY A 236 7.07 -64.90 -4.17
CA GLY A 236 6.16 -65.88 -4.78
C GLY A 236 4.79 -65.30 -5.12
N ALA A 237 4.22 -64.46 -4.24
CA ALA A 237 2.95 -63.78 -4.49
C ALA A 237 3.04 -62.73 -5.61
N ALA A 238 4.15 -61.97 -5.68
CA ALA A 238 4.36 -60.98 -6.73
C ALA A 238 4.59 -61.62 -8.11
N VAL A 239 5.35 -62.72 -8.19
CA VAL A 239 5.57 -63.47 -9.43
C VAL A 239 4.28 -64.12 -9.92
N GLY A 240 3.48 -64.70 -9.00
CA GLY A 240 2.18 -65.29 -9.35
C GLY A 240 1.18 -64.27 -9.90
N PHE A 241 1.16 -63.04 -9.34
CA PHE A 241 0.26 -61.99 -9.83
C PHE A 241 0.66 -61.48 -11.22
N VAL A 242 1.96 -61.35 -11.50
CA VAL A 242 2.46 -60.93 -12.82
C VAL A 242 2.23 -62.00 -13.88
N VAL A 243 2.49 -63.28 -13.58
CA VAL A 243 2.24 -64.39 -14.53
C VAL A 243 0.75 -64.56 -14.81
N GLY A 244 -0.12 -64.44 -13.79
CA GLY A 244 -1.56 -64.48 -13.96
C GLY A 244 -2.10 -63.34 -14.82
N PHE A 245 -1.57 -62.12 -14.66
CA PHE A 245 -1.97 -60.96 -15.44
C PHE A 245 -1.52 -61.05 -16.91
N VAL A 246 -0.32 -61.58 -17.18
CA VAL A 246 0.16 -61.82 -18.54
C VAL A 246 -0.65 -62.92 -19.24
N ALA A 247 -0.97 -64.02 -18.55
CA ALA A 247 -1.81 -65.08 -19.12
C ALA A 247 -3.24 -64.59 -19.42
N ALA A 248 -3.85 -63.80 -18.52
CA ALA A 248 -5.23 -63.33 -18.70
C ALA A 248 -5.39 -62.31 -19.84
N PHE A 249 -4.38 -61.47 -20.11
CA PHE A 249 -4.47 -60.41 -21.12
C PHE A 249 -3.88 -60.78 -22.49
N TYR A 250 -2.94 -61.74 -22.57
CA TYR A 250 -2.33 -62.14 -23.85
C TYR A 250 -2.97 -63.37 -24.51
N PHE A 251 -3.55 -64.30 -23.74
CA PHE A 251 -4.21 -65.48 -24.34
C PHE A 251 -5.51 -65.19 -25.14
N PRO A 252 -6.33 -64.16 -24.83
CA PRO A 252 -7.52 -63.88 -25.64
C PRO A 252 -7.18 -63.33 -27.04
N HIS A 253 -6.01 -62.71 -27.21
CA HIS A 253 -5.60 -62.14 -28.50
C HIS A 253 -5.08 -63.19 -29.50
N CYS A 254 -4.71 -64.40 -29.05
CA CYS A 254 -4.36 -65.50 -29.95
C CYS A 254 -5.60 -66.17 -30.59
N PHE A 255 -6.76 -66.13 -29.94
CA PHE A 255 -7.99 -66.71 -30.51
C PHE A 255 -8.67 -65.78 -31.55
N VAL A 256 -8.54 -64.46 -31.39
CA VAL A 256 -9.16 -63.48 -32.31
C VAL A 256 -8.40 -63.37 -33.65
N CYS A 257 -7.15 -63.81 -33.74
CA CYS A 257 -6.41 -63.92 -35.01
C CYS A 257 -6.76 -65.19 -35.82
N SER A 258 -7.42 -66.19 -35.22
CA SER A 258 -7.84 -67.41 -35.91
C SER A 258 -9.15 -67.24 -36.69
N GLU A 259 -10.04 -66.33 -36.29
CA GLU A 259 -11.35 -66.17 -36.95
C GLU A 259 -11.35 -65.17 -38.11
N ARG A 260 -10.40 -64.23 -38.19
CA ARG A 260 -10.31 -63.30 -39.34
C ARG A 260 -9.70 -63.89 -40.62
N LEU A 261 -9.06 -65.06 -40.56
CA LEU A 261 -8.55 -65.77 -41.74
C LEU A 261 -9.60 -66.69 -42.41
N ARG A 262 -10.74 -66.95 -41.77
CA ARG A 262 -11.84 -67.73 -42.38
C ARG A 262 -12.67 -66.95 -43.41
N ALA A 263 -12.58 -65.62 -43.41
CA ALA A 263 -13.34 -64.75 -44.32
C ALA A 263 -12.65 -64.46 -45.67
N TYR A 264 -11.41 -64.92 -45.88
CA TYR A 264 -10.65 -64.70 -47.14
C TYR A 264 -10.46 -65.95 -48.01
N VAL A 265 -11.03 -67.10 -47.65
CA VAL A 265 -10.88 -68.38 -48.39
C VAL A 265 -12.20 -68.83 -49.08
N VAL A 266 -13.26 -67.99 -49.12
CA VAL A 266 -14.54 -68.34 -49.79
C VAL A 266 -14.97 -67.34 -50.88
N ARG A 267 -14.06 -66.51 -51.39
CA ARG A 267 -14.24 -65.82 -52.68
C ARG A 267 -12.92 -65.77 -53.44
N ILE A 268 -12.62 -66.87 -54.13
CA ILE A 268 -12.13 -67.02 -55.52
C ILE A 268 -12.00 -68.54 -55.74
#